data_AF-A0A959Z2Z8-F1
#
_entry.id   AF-A0A959Z2Z8-F1
#
_cell.length_a   1.000
_cell.length_b   1.000
_cell.length_c   1.000
_cell.angle_alpha   90.00
_cell.angle_beta   90.00
_cell.angle_gamma   90.00
#
_symmetry.space_group_name_H-M   'P 1'
#
loop_
_entity.id
_entity.type
_entity.pdbx_description
1 polymer ?
#
loop_
_entity_poly.entity_id
_entity_poly.type
_entity_poly.pdbx_seq_one_letter_code
_entity_poly.pdbx_strand_id
1 'polypeptide(L)'
;RDWAANPGKEYMANAVSGFAQIPTGQTVIDQGVPFDLIDTGLMAPYANARTVMTPQPGAPEFGLVARDALWGWAEDGSVEEQKVVGPTSVPGPDPDCGYRVTDVPRSVPLDGKLIAWDFYARVAYFSGTDTTLNFAVGGRISSVALESGGLKAVYFPVNGPGQDVLVSVSTPGVSVCLTEIKIGNRESRRTGDVVPLPVTKLAR
;
A
#
# COMPACT_ATOMS: atom_id res chain seq x y z
N ARG A 1 -27.40 -0.34 24.06
CA ARG A 1 -25.98 0.06 23.89
C ARG A 1 -25.27 -0.34 25.17
N ASP A 2 -24.50 -1.41 25.09
CA ASP A 2 -23.81 -2.00 26.24
C ASP A 2 -22.59 -1.14 26.57
N TRP A 3 -22.56 -0.56 27.76
CA TRP A 3 -21.46 0.28 28.25
C TRP A 3 -20.23 -0.55 28.65
N ALA A 4 -20.38 -1.87 28.73
CA ALA A 4 -19.27 -2.80 29.00
C ALA A 4 -18.49 -3.18 27.73
N ALA A 5 -19.13 -3.07 26.55
CA ALA A 5 -18.44 -3.26 25.29
C ALA A 5 -17.54 -2.03 25.02
N ASN A 6 -16.23 -2.24 25.07
CA ASN A 6 -15.23 -1.25 24.64
C ASN A 6 -14.53 -1.80 23.39
N PRO A 7 -15.06 -1.50 22.18
CA PRO A 7 -14.46 -1.93 20.91
C PRO A 7 -12.98 -1.54 20.79
N GLY A 8 -12.61 -0.40 21.40
CA GLY A 8 -11.23 0.07 21.60
C GLY A 8 -10.31 -0.99 22.19
N LYS A 9 -10.76 -1.60 23.28
CA LYS A 9 -9.97 -2.57 24.04
C LYS A 9 -9.78 -3.87 23.27
N GLU A 10 -10.83 -4.36 22.61
CA GLU A 10 -10.78 -5.61 21.84
C GLU A 10 -9.91 -5.44 20.59
N TYR A 11 -10.11 -4.36 19.84
CA TYR A 11 -9.27 -4.00 18.69
C TYR A 11 -7.78 -3.98 19.07
N MET A 12 -7.44 -3.30 20.17
CA MET A 12 -6.04 -3.22 20.62
C MET A 12 -5.50 -4.56 21.10
N ALA A 13 -6.31 -5.39 21.77
CA ALA A 13 -5.89 -6.73 22.19
C ALA A 13 -5.59 -7.63 20.98
N ASN A 14 -6.47 -7.60 19.96
CA ASN A 14 -6.29 -8.35 18.72
C ASN A 14 -5.05 -7.84 17.95
N ALA A 15 -4.87 -6.53 17.85
CA ALA A 15 -3.75 -5.93 17.16
C ALA A 15 -2.41 -6.29 17.80
N VAL A 16 -2.28 -6.12 19.12
CA VAL A 16 -1.03 -6.36 19.85
C VAL A 16 -0.69 -7.85 19.88
N SER A 17 -1.68 -8.73 20.08
CA SER A 17 -1.44 -10.18 20.05
C SER A 17 -1.03 -10.69 18.66
N GLY A 18 -1.41 -9.97 17.60
CA GLY A 18 -1.07 -10.30 16.22
C GLY A 18 0.28 -9.82 15.73
N PHE A 19 1.01 -8.95 16.46
CA PHE A 19 2.26 -8.36 15.94
C PHE A 19 3.30 -9.38 15.48
N ALA A 20 3.42 -10.51 16.20
CA ALA A 20 4.35 -11.58 15.84
C ALA A 20 4.03 -12.30 14.52
N GLN A 21 2.85 -12.06 13.93
CA GLN A 21 2.49 -12.58 12.60
C GLN A 21 3.18 -11.79 11.48
N ILE A 22 3.57 -10.53 11.73
CA ILE A 22 4.29 -9.71 10.76
C ILE A 22 5.74 -10.18 10.75
N PRO A 23 6.28 -10.63 9.61
CA PRO A 23 7.65 -11.11 9.53
C PRO A 23 8.67 -10.05 9.99
N THR A 24 9.75 -10.47 10.64
CA THR A 24 10.83 -9.57 11.03
C THR A 24 11.42 -8.86 9.80
N GLY A 25 11.58 -7.55 9.86
CA GLY A 25 12.04 -6.72 8.73
C GLY A 25 10.93 -6.34 7.73
N GLN A 26 9.70 -6.84 7.90
CA GLN A 26 8.57 -6.39 7.10
C GLN A 26 8.12 -5.00 7.54
N THR A 27 8.14 -4.05 6.61
CA THR A 27 7.55 -2.74 6.83
C THR A 27 6.03 -2.78 6.64
N VAL A 28 5.31 -2.07 7.51
CA VAL A 28 3.87 -1.82 7.41
C VAL A 28 3.63 -0.39 6.91
N ILE A 29 2.80 -0.26 5.88
CA ILE A 29 2.33 1.05 5.43
C ILE A 29 1.18 1.49 6.33
N ASP A 30 1.21 2.76 6.75
CA ASP A 30 0.19 3.32 7.63
C ASP A 30 -1.23 3.19 7.03
N GLN A 31 -2.20 3.08 7.92
CA GLN A 31 -3.63 3.01 7.64
C GLN A 31 -4.40 3.79 8.71
N GLY A 32 -5.59 4.26 8.37
CA GLY A 32 -6.50 4.79 9.37
C GLY A 32 -6.98 3.66 10.29
N VAL A 33 -7.30 4.00 11.54
CA VAL A 33 -8.08 3.09 12.38
C VAL A 33 -9.57 3.17 12.02
N PRO A 34 -10.38 2.14 12.35
CA PRO A 34 -11.83 2.20 12.11
C PRO A 34 -12.46 3.44 12.77
N PHE A 35 -13.40 4.09 12.06
CA PHE A 35 -14.05 5.31 12.54
C PHE A 35 -14.83 5.09 13.85
N ASP A 36 -15.47 3.93 13.99
CA ASP A 36 -16.21 3.56 15.20
C ASP A 36 -15.30 3.36 16.42
N LEU A 37 -13.98 3.29 16.21
CA LEU A 37 -12.97 3.21 17.26
C LEU A 37 -12.52 4.59 17.73
N ILE A 38 -12.15 5.44 16.78
CA ILE A 38 -11.62 6.78 17.00
C ILE A 38 -12.24 7.67 15.93
N ASP A 39 -12.98 8.70 16.33
CA ASP A 39 -13.54 9.68 15.40
C ASP A 39 -12.41 10.33 14.60
N THR A 40 -12.28 9.94 13.35
CA THR A 40 -11.13 10.32 12.52
C THR A 40 -11.17 11.78 12.10
N GLY A 41 -12.34 12.42 12.13
CA GLY A 41 -12.52 13.84 11.86
C GLY A 41 -12.05 14.71 13.01
N LEU A 42 -12.29 14.30 14.25
CA LEU A 42 -11.86 15.00 15.47
C LEU A 42 -10.41 14.71 15.85
N MET A 43 -9.95 13.50 15.57
CA MET A 43 -8.66 13.01 16.08
C MET A 43 -7.56 13.04 15.03
N ALA A 44 -7.77 13.54 13.82
CA ALA A 44 -6.68 13.70 12.87
C ALA A 44 -5.59 14.64 13.43
N PRO A 45 -4.29 14.32 13.23
CA PRO A 45 -3.73 13.19 12.49
C PRO A 45 -3.43 11.94 13.36
N TYR A 46 -4.01 11.84 14.55
CA TYR A 46 -3.72 10.81 15.54
C TYR A 46 -4.53 9.52 15.38
N ALA A 47 -5.58 9.51 14.58
CA ALA A 47 -6.41 8.33 14.30
C ALA A 47 -5.80 7.39 13.22
N ASN A 48 -4.49 7.14 13.32
CA ASN A 48 -3.74 6.26 12.40
C ASN A 48 -3.12 5.09 13.16
N ALA A 49 -3.01 3.94 12.50
CA ALA A 49 -2.42 2.74 13.07
C ALA A 49 -0.99 2.99 13.52
N ARG A 50 -0.18 3.75 12.76
CA ARG A 50 1.17 4.13 13.20
C ARG A 50 1.16 4.80 14.58
N THR A 51 0.28 5.78 14.77
CA THR A 51 0.21 6.53 16.03
C THR A 51 -0.24 5.64 17.19
N VAL A 52 -1.24 4.80 16.97
CA VAL A 52 -1.86 3.97 18.01
C VAL A 52 -1.00 2.76 18.37
N MET A 53 -0.31 2.16 17.40
CA MET A 53 0.45 0.92 17.58
C MET A 53 1.89 1.14 18.02
N THR A 54 2.58 2.19 17.53
CA THR A 54 4.02 2.42 17.85
C THR A 54 4.34 2.41 19.36
N PRO A 55 3.49 2.93 20.27
CA PRO A 55 3.76 2.87 21.71
C PRO A 55 3.70 1.45 22.32
N GLN A 56 3.16 0.47 21.62
CA GLN A 56 2.95 -0.88 22.13
C GLN A 56 4.22 -1.74 21.99
N PRO A 57 4.59 -2.56 22.99
CA PRO A 57 5.71 -3.47 22.88
C PRO A 57 5.57 -4.44 21.69
N GLY A 58 6.65 -4.60 20.92
CA GLY A 58 6.65 -5.48 19.76
C GLY A 58 5.95 -4.93 18.52
N ALA A 59 5.58 -3.64 18.50
CA ALA A 59 4.98 -3.02 17.33
C ALA A 59 5.85 -3.16 16.07
N PRO A 60 5.23 -3.35 14.89
CA PRO A 60 5.97 -3.47 13.63
C PRO A 60 6.61 -2.14 13.22
N GLU A 61 7.60 -2.23 12.33
CA GLU A 61 8.19 -1.04 11.72
C GLU A 61 7.22 -0.44 10.68
N PHE A 62 6.95 0.85 10.82
CA PHE A 62 6.14 1.60 9.85
C PHE A 62 7.03 2.30 8.83
N GLY A 63 6.60 2.30 7.57
CA GLY A 63 7.31 2.97 6.49
C GLY A 63 6.41 3.27 5.28
N LEU A 64 7.02 3.79 4.23
CA LEU A 64 6.29 4.26 3.03
C LEU A 64 6.12 3.18 1.97
N VAL A 65 6.86 2.07 2.09
CA VAL A 65 6.86 0.97 1.12
C VAL A 65 6.77 -0.34 1.88
N ALA A 66 5.87 -1.23 1.45
CA ALA A 66 5.89 -2.64 1.87
C ALA A 66 6.38 -3.50 0.70
N ARG A 67 7.17 -4.53 1.01
CA ARG A 67 7.73 -5.46 0.03
C ARG A 67 7.02 -6.79 0.14
N ASP A 68 6.72 -7.38 -1.02
CA ASP A 68 6.14 -8.70 -1.27
C ASP A 68 4.74 -8.98 -0.68
N ALA A 69 4.46 -8.53 0.55
CA ALA A 69 3.16 -8.61 1.21
C ALA A 69 2.75 -7.26 1.81
N LEU A 70 1.46 -6.96 1.77
CA LEU A 70 0.87 -5.76 2.38
C LEU A 70 0.24 -6.13 3.73
N TRP A 71 0.99 -6.01 4.81
CA TRP A 71 0.50 -6.33 6.16
C TRP A 71 -0.19 -5.14 6.82
N GLY A 72 -1.25 -5.40 7.58
CA GLY A 72 -1.92 -4.40 8.42
C GLY A 72 -2.99 -5.01 9.31
N TRP A 73 -4.00 -4.20 9.63
CA TRP A 73 -5.07 -4.58 10.56
C TRP A 73 -6.43 -4.56 9.87
N ALA A 74 -7.24 -5.58 10.14
CA ALA A 74 -8.65 -5.62 9.77
C ALA A 74 -9.50 -4.75 10.70
N GLU A 75 -10.80 -4.64 10.43
CA GLU A 75 -11.75 -3.83 11.21
C GLU A 75 -11.82 -4.23 12.69
N ASP A 76 -11.68 -5.53 12.98
CA ASP A 76 -11.66 -6.09 14.34
C ASP A 76 -10.28 -5.99 15.03
N GLY A 77 -9.28 -5.40 14.36
CA GLY A 77 -7.91 -5.27 14.85
C GLY A 77 -7.05 -6.50 14.65
N SER A 78 -7.55 -7.57 14.03
CA SER A 78 -6.70 -8.72 13.66
C SER A 78 -5.62 -8.31 12.65
N VAL A 79 -4.40 -8.80 12.88
CA VAL A 79 -3.28 -8.63 11.95
C VAL A 79 -3.43 -9.60 10.78
N GLU A 80 -3.30 -9.10 9.55
CA GLU A 80 -3.43 -9.92 8.34
C GLU A 80 -2.69 -9.34 7.13
N GLU A 81 -2.50 -10.17 6.11
CA GLU A 81 -2.19 -9.70 4.76
C GLU A 81 -3.43 -9.09 4.11
N GLN A 82 -3.20 -8.00 3.40
CA GLN A 82 -4.22 -7.21 2.71
C GLN A 82 -3.90 -7.14 1.21
N LYS A 83 -4.82 -6.59 0.44
CA LYS A 83 -4.71 -6.48 -1.02
C LYS A 83 -5.07 -5.09 -1.48
N VAL A 84 -4.56 -4.72 -2.65
CA VAL A 84 -4.99 -3.53 -3.37
C VAL A 84 -6.08 -3.95 -4.36
N VAL A 85 -7.19 -3.22 -4.39
CA VAL A 85 -8.31 -3.45 -5.30
C VAL A 85 -8.67 -2.15 -6.01
N GLY A 86 -8.75 -2.21 -7.34
CA GLY A 86 -9.00 -1.08 -8.21
C GLY A 86 -8.50 -1.35 -9.64
N PRO A 87 -8.40 -0.30 -10.49
CA PRO A 87 -7.87 -0.41 -11.83
C PRO A 87 -6.53 -1.13 -11.91
N THR A 88 -6.38 -1.97 -12.92
CA THR A 88 -5.19 -2.79 -13.19
C THR A 88 -4.59 -2.40 -14.54
N SER A 89 -3.28 -2.53 -14.69
CA SER A 89 -2.61 -2.35 -15.98
C SER A 89 -3.20 -3.31 -17.01
N VAL A 90 -3.45 -2.82 -18.22
CA VAL A 90 -3.75 -3.71 -19.35
C VAL A 90 -2.55 -4.63 -19.62
N PRO A 91 -2.73 -5.80 -20.26
CA PRO A 91 -1.60 -6.66 -20.60
C PRO A 91 -0.54 -5.92 -21.43
N GLY A 92 0.73 -6.10 -21.04
CA GLY A 92 1.85 -5.45 -21.72
C GLY A 92 2.17 -6.06 -23.08
N PRO A 93 2.91 -5.33 -23.94
CA PRO A 93 3.24 -5.78 -25.29
C PRO A 93 4.24 -6.94 -25.34
N ASP A 94 4.98 -7.18 -24.25
CA ASP A 94 5.92 -8.30 -24.13
C ASP A 94 5.21 -9.42 -23.33
N PRO A 95 4.98 -10.61 -23.92
CA PRO A 95 4.21 -11.68 -23.27
C PRO A 95 4.92 -12.28 -22.04
N ASP A 96 6.24 -12.18 -21.97
CA ASP A 96 7.04 -12.76 -20.88
C ASP A 96 7.37 -11.72 -19.79
N CYS A 97 7.41 -10.44 -20.17
CA CYS A 97 7.84 -9.34 -19.30
C CYS A 97 6.69 -8.41 -18.86
N GLY A 98 5.58 -8.39 -19.60
CA GLY A 98 4.57 -7.33 -19.53
C GLY A 98 5.13 -6.03 -20.08
N TYR A 99 5.51 -5.11 -19.20
CA TYR A 99 6.12 -3.83 -19.55
C TYR A 99 7.61 -3.83 -19.20
N ARG A 100 8.47 -3.87 -20.23
CA ARG A 100 9.91 -3.61 -20.09
C ARG A 100 10.18 -2.12 -19.82
N VAL A 101 10.57 -1.79 -18.60
CA VAL A 101 10.86 -0.42 -18.15
C VAL A 101 12.37 -0.21 -18.11
N THR A 102 12.82 0.96 -18.59
CA THR A 102 14.22 1.40 -18.60
C THR A 102 14.31 2.80 -17.99
N ASP A 103 15.45 3.47 -18.13
CA ASP A 103 15.62 4.87 -17.76
C ASP A 103 14.83 5.86 -18.63
N VAL A 104 14.28 5.39 -19.75
CA VAL A 104 13.34 6.16 -20.57
C VAL A 104 11.90 5.99 -20.05
N PRO A 105 11.20 7.08 -19.69
CA PRO A 105 9.81 7.01 -19.25
C PRO A 105 8.89 6.39 -20.30
N ARG A 106 8.02 5.49 -19.85
CA ARG A 106 6.95 4.89 -20.66
C ARG A 106 5.61 4.95 -19.94
N SER A 107 4.54 5.13 -20.71
CA SER A 107 3.16 5.06 -20.19
C SER A 107 2.68 3.61 -20.14
N VAL A 108 1.98 3.26 -19.07
CA VAL A 108 1.30 1.99 -18.84
C VAL A 108 -0.19 2.30 -18.61
N PRO A 109 -1.08 1.97 -19.56
CA PRO A 109 -2.51 2.21 -19.41
C PRO A 109 -3.13 1.31 -18.35
N LEU A 110 -4.11 1.84 -17.62
CA LEU A 110 -4.98 1.10 -16.71
C LEU A 110 -6.30 0.77 -17.41
N ASP A 111 -6.95 -0.31 -16.99
CA ASP A 111 -8.29 -0.73 -17.45
C ASP A 111 -9.44 0.09 -16.85
N GLY A 112 -9.12 1.09 -16.04
CA GLY A 112 -10.08 1.97 -15.37
C GLY A 112 -9.46 3.31 -14.99
N LYS A 113 -10.31 4.24 -14.56
CA LYS A 113 -9.92 5.61 -14.17
C LYS A 113 -9.75 5.73 -12.67
N LEU A 114 -8.72 6.45 -12.27
CA LEU A 114 -8.48 6.91 -10.91
C LEU A 114 -9.04 8.32 -10.75
N ILE A 115 -9.87 8.52 -9.73
CA ILE A 115 -10.33 9.84 -9.32
C ILE A 115 -9.24 10.60 -8.57
N ALA A 116 -9.45 11.90 -8.33
CA ALA A 116 -8.52 12.71 -7.54
C ALA A 116 -8.61 12.36 -6.05
N TRP A 117 -7.93 11.28 -5.67
CA TRP A 117 -8.01 10.68 -4.33
C TRP A 117 -6.70 9.96 -3.98
N ASP A 118 -6.55 9.64 -2.69
CA ASP A 118 -5.42 8.86 -2.17
C ASP A 118 -5.68 7.36 -2.34
N PHE A 119 -4.69 6.65 -2.85
CA PHE A 119 -4.76 5.22 -3.13
C PHE A 119 -3.46 4.54 -2.72
N TYR A 120 -3.43 3.22 -2.89
CA TYR A 120 -2.22 2.42 -2.85
C TYR A 120 -1.95 1.81 -4.21
N ALA A 121 -0.69 1.74 -4.60
CA ALA A 121 -0.23 0.97 -5.74
C ALA A 121 0.31 -0.37 -5.26
N ARG A 122 0.03 -1.44 -6.01
CA ARG A 122 0.79 -2.69 -6.04
C ARG A 122 1.49 -2.78 -7.38
N VAL A 123 2.79 -2.96 -7.38
CA VAL A 123 3.58 -3.18 -8.59
C VAL A 123 4.28 -4.53 -8.47
N ALA A 124 3.87 -5.50 -9.30
CA ALA A 124 4.56 -6.77 -9.45
C ALA A 124 5.64 -6.66 -10.54
N TYR A 125 6.83 -7.15 -10.23
CA TYR A 125 7.99 -6.93 -11.08
C TYR A 125 9.02 -8.06 -11.00
N PHE A 126 9.88 -8.10 -12.01
CA PHE A 126 11.12 -8.86 -12.04
C PHE A 126 12.28 -7.92 -12.37
N SER A 127 13.35 -7.97 -11.58
CA SER A 127 14.57 -7.22 -11.83
C SER A 127 15.81 -8.09 -11.65
N GLY A 128 16.75 -8.01 -12.58
CA GLY A 128 18.06 -8.65 -12.44
C GLY A 128 19.03 -7.88 -11.53
N THR A 129 18.76 -6.59 -11.30
CA THR A 129 19.64 -5.68 -10.55
C THR A 129 18.82 -4.76 -9.67
N ASP A 130 19.32 -4.46 -8.48
CA ASP A 130 18.70 -3.46 -7.60
C ASP A 130 18.62 -2.11 -8.33
N THR A 131 17.48 -1.45 -8.26
CA THR A 131 17.24 -0.17 -8.91
C THR A 131 16.16 0.63 -8.17
N THR A 132 15.80 1.79 -8.69
CA THR A 132 14.71 2.61 -8.17
C THR A 132 13.70 2.83 -9.28
N LEU A 133 12.47 2.39 -9.06
CA LEU A 133 11.32 2.70 -9.90
C LEU A 133 10.86 4.13 -9.63
N ASN A 134 10.77 4.94 -10.68
CA ASN A 134 10.04 6.19 -10.66
C ASN A 134 8.65 5.91 -11.21
N PHE A 135 7.64 6.15 -10.40
CA PHE A 135 6.25 5.84 -10.69
C PHE A 135 5.41 7.10 -10.59
N ALA A 136 4.79 7.53 -11.68
CA ALA A 136 4.02 8.76 -11.71
C ALA A 136 2.57 8.55 -12.10
N VAL A 137 1.67 9.13 -11.30
CA VAL A 137 0.22 9.18 -11.54
C VAL A 137 -0.22 10.63 -11.44
N GLY A 138 -0.98 11.13 -12.43
CA GLY A 138 -1.50 12.50 -12.39
C GLY A 138 -0.43 13.59 -12.21
N GLY A 139 0.82 13.34 -12.63
CA GLY A 139 1.95 14.26 -12.48
C GLY A 139 2.69 14.19 -11.14
N ARG A 140 2.29 13.32 -10.20
CA ARG A 140 2.98 13.11 -8.92
C ARG A 140 3.88 11.88 -9.00
N ILE A 141 5.15 12.04 -8.64
CA ILE A 141 6.17 10.98 -8.74
C ILE A 141 6.40 10.34 -7.37
N SER A 142 6.44 9.01 -7.32
CA SER A 142 6.93 8.19 -6.22
C SER A 142 8.18 7.45 -6.66
N SER A 143 9.26 7.54 -5.88
CA SER A 143 10.49 6.78 -6.12
C SER A 143 10.59 5.61 -5.14
N VAL A 144 10.63 4.39 -5.66
CA VAL A 144 10.52 3.16 -4.88
C VAL A 144 11.69 2.24 -5.23
N ALA A 145 12.49 1.89 -4.23
CA ALA A 145 13.58 0.94 -4.42
C ALA A 145 13.04 -0.45 -4.77
N LEU A 146 13.57 -1.04 -5.84
CA LEU A 146 13.29 -2.39 -6.32
C LEU A 146 14.50 -3.26 -6.06
N GLU A 147 14.25 -4.44 -5.49
CA GLU A 147 15.29 -5.43 -5.23
C GLU A 147 15.37 -6.41 -6.39
N SER A 148 16.59 -6.82 -6.70
CA SER A 148 16.84 -7.92 -7.62
C SER A 148 16.32 -9.25 -7.08
N GLY A 149 16.00 -10.18 -7.98
CA GLY A 149 15.54 -11.52 -7.64
C GLY A 149 14.39 -11.99 -8.54
N GLY A 150 13.71 -13.05 -8.11
CA GLY A 150 12.53 -13.59 -8.78
C GLY A 150 11.34 -12.61 -8.81
N LEU A 151 10.15 -13.14 -9.07
CA LEU A 151 8.94 -12.31 -9.06
C LEU A 151 8.70 -11.71 -7.67
N LYS A 152 8.68 -10.38 -7.59
CA LYS A 152 8.50 -9.59 -6.37
C LYS A 152 7.32 -8.63 -6.51
N ALA A 153 6.88 -8.06 -5.39
CA ALA A 153 5.91 -6.97 -5.38
C ALA A 153 6.35 -5.83 -4.45
N VAL A 154 6.00 -4.60 -4.81
CA VAL A 154 6.09 -3.44 -3.91
C VAL A 154 4.73 -2.77 -3.79
N TYR A 155 4.47 -2.25 -2.60
CA TYR A 155 3.26 -1.53 -2.25
C TYR A 155 3.64 -0.16 -1.72
N PHE A 156 2.96 0.90 -2.15
CA PHE A 156 3.23 2.27 -1.72
C PHE A 156 2.02 3.19 -1.96
N PRO A 157 1.86 4.27 -1.19
CA PRO A 157 0.79 5.23 -1.42
C PRO A 157 1.01 6.01 -2.72
N VAL A 158 -0.07 6.28 -3.43
CA VAL A 158 -0.09 7.11 -4.65
C VAL A 158 -1.32 8.01 -4.62
N ASN A 159 -1.30 9.11 -5.38
CA ASN A 159 -2.48 9.97 -5.52
C ASN A 159 -2.92 9.98 -6.98
N GLY A 160 -4.21 9.79 -7.21
CA GLY A 160 -4.82 10.10 -8.49
C GLY A 160 -4.95 11.62 -8.71
N PRO A 161 -5.62 12.05 -9.79
CA PRO A 161 -6.32 11.24 -10.79
C PRO A 161 -5.40 10.70 -11.88
N GLY A 162 -5.90 9.79 -12.71
CA GLY A 162 -5.19 9.26 -13.88
C GLY A 162 -5.90 8.08 -14.54
N GLN A 163 -5.49 7.72 -15.75
CA GLN A 163 -5.94 6.48 -16.43
C GLN A 163 -4.75 5.66 -16.96
N ASP A 164 -3.55 6.15 -16.69
CA ASP A 164 -2.28 5.57 -17.04
C ASP A 164 -1.26 6.00 -15.99
N VAL A 165 -0.14 5.28 -15.97
CA VAL A 165 1.01 5.60 -15.11
C VAL A 165 2.25 5.74 -15.96
N LEU A 166 3.08 6.74 -15.64
CA LEU A 166 4.40 6.89 -16.26
C LEU A 166 5.44 6.21 -15.37
N VAL A 167 6.21 5.30 -15.96
CA VAL A 167 7.23 4.52 -15.25
C VAL A 167 8.58 4.64 -15.93
N SER A 168 9.63 4.77 -15.12
CA SER A 168 11.04 4.63 -15.52
C SER A 168 11.84 4.04 -14.36
N VAL A 169 13.08 3.64 -14.60
CA VAL A 169 14.03 3.28 -13.55
C VAL A 169 15.22 4.23 -13.52
N SER A 170 15.80 4.47 -12.35
CA SER A 170 16.88 5.45 -12.20
C SER A 170 18.27 4.92 -12.56
N THR A 171 18.44 3.61 -12.75
CA THR A 171 19.75 3.01 -13.04
C THR A 171 19.97 2.87 -14.55
N PRO A 172 20.93 3.60 -15.16
CA PRO A 172 21.19 3.50 -16.59
C PRO A 172 21.58 2.08 -17.01
N GLY A 173 21.06 1.62 -18.15
CA GLY A 173 21.34 0.28 -18.68
C GLY A 173 20.66 -0.88 -17.94
N VAL A 174 19.91 -0.63 -16.87
CA VAL A 174 19.06 -1.64 -16.21
C VAL A 174 17.66 -1.61 -16.81
N SER A 175 17.10 -2.79 -17.02
CA SER A 175 15.69 -2.95 -17.37
C SER A 175 14.94 -3.78 -16.33
N VAL A 176 13.71 -3.37 -16.03
CA VAL A 176 12.79 -4.08 -15.12
C VAL A 176 11.57 -4.54 -15.91
N CYS A 177 11.09 -5.74 -15.64
CA CYS A 177 9.81 -6.22 -16.16
C CYS A 177 8.71 -5.91 -15.15
N LEU A 178 7.72 -5.10 -15.52
CA LEU A 178 6.50 -4.90 -14.73
C LEU A 178 5.40 -5.80 -15.26
N THR A 179 5.01 -6.80 -14.47
CA THR A 179 4.03 -7.81 -14.88
C THR A 179 2.60 -7.41 -14.56
N GLU A 180 2.39 -6.65 -13.48
CA GLU A 180 1.09 -6.10 -13.10
C GLU A 180 1.29 -4.80 -12.32
N ILE A 181 0.48 -3.79 -12.63
CA ILE A 181 0.29 -2.61 -11.79
C ILE A 181 -1.17 -2.57 -11.39
N LYS A 182 -1.46 -2.43 -10.10
CA LYS A 182 -2.82 -2.27 -9.60
C LYS A 182 -2.88 -1.06 -8.66
N ILE A 183 -3.84 -0.19 -8.85
CA ILE A 183 -4.00 1.00 -8.01
C ILE A 183 -5.42 1.06 -7.48
N GLY A 184 -5.56 1.29 -6.18
CA GLY A 184 -6.87 1.53 -5.60
C GLY A 184 -6.88 1.45 -4.09
N ASN A 185 -8.02 1.01 -3.56
CA ASN A 185 -8.22 0.88 -2.13
C ASN A 185 -7.48 -0.33 -1.59
N ARG A 186 -7.12 -0.23 -0.33
CA ARG A 186 -6.64 -1.35 0.47
C ARG A 186 -7.86 -2.10 1.01
N GLU A 187 -7.86 -3.41 0.92
CA GLU A 187 -8.94 -4.27 1.44
C GLU A 187 -8.39 -5.43 2.27
N SER A 188 -9.19 -5.87 3.24
CA SER A 188 -8.99 -7.14 3.91
C SER A 188 -8.97 -8.28 2.89
N ARG A 189 -7.99 -9.19 2.99
CA ARG A 189 -8.03 -10.43 2.19
C ARG A 189 -9.09 -11.39 2.69
N ARG A 190 -9.41 -11.34 3.98
CA ARG A 190 -10.33 -12.27 4.64
C ARG A 190 -11.79 -11.88 4.40
N THR A 191 -12.13 -10.61 4.61
CA THR A 191 -13.53 -10.14 4.57
C THR A 191 -13.86 -9.35 3.31
N GLY A 192 -12.86 -8.74 2.66
CA GLY A 192 -13.06 -7.80 1.57
C GLY A 192 -13.42 -6.38 2.02
N ASP A 193 -13.42 -6.11 3.33
CA ASP A 193 -13.72 -4.79 3.84
C ASP A 193 -12.63 -3.78 3.47
N VAL A 194 -13.05 -2.57 3.11
CA VAL A 194 -12.12 -1.49 2.77
C VAL A 194 -11.41 -1.03 4.03
N VAL A 195 -10.08 -1.01 3.98
CA VAL A 195 -9.22 -0.52 5.05
C VAL A 195 -9.18 1.02 4.98
N PRO A 196 -9.45 1.73 6.09
CA PRO A 196 -9.44 3.18 6.08
C PRO A 196 -8.09 3.77 5.66
N LEU A 197 -8.13 4.85 4.88
CA LEU A 197 -6.93 5.63 4.53
C LEU A 197 -6.39 6.37 5.77
N PRO A 198 -5.08 6.61 5.85
CA PRO A 198 -4.50 7.43 6.90
C PRO A 198 -5.12 8.84 6.90
N VAL A 199 -5.49 9.33 8.08
CA VAL A 199 -5.94 10.70 8.24
C VAL A 199 -4.76 11.64 8.44
N THR A 200 -4.55 12.53 7.49
CA THR A 200 -3.39 13.45 7.48
C THR A 200 -3.74 14.87 7.92
N LYS A 201 -5.03 15.25 7.91
CA LYS A 201 -5.54 16.56 8.33
C LYS A 201 -6.95 16.43 8.90
N LEU A 202 -7.34 17.36 9.77
CA LEU A 202 -8.73 17.53 10.20
C LEU A 202 -9.60 17.82 8.98
N ALA A 203 -10.76 17.17 8.88
CA ALA A 203 -11.80 17.60 7.96
C ALA A 203 -12.19 19.04 8.33
N ARG A 204 -12.06 19.97 7.39
CA ARG A 204 -12.53 21.35 7.54
C ARG A 204 -13.98 21.45 7.11
#